data_AF-A0A401FSZ3-F1
#
_entry.id   AF-A0A401FSZ3-F1
#
_cell.length_a   1.000
_cell.length_b   1.000
_cell.length_c   1.000
_cell.angle_alpha   90.00
_cell.angle_beta   90.00
_cell.angle_gamma   90.00
#
_symmetry.space_group_name_H-M   'P 1'
#
loop_
_entity.id
_entity.type
_entity.pdbx_description
1 polymer ?
#
loop_
_entity_poly.entity_id
_entity_poly.type
_entity_poly.pdbx_seq_one_letter_code
_entity_poly.pdbx_strand_id
1 'polypeptide(L)' 'MNLHINVAYGENQHHIIESVFKATGRALDQAATPDVRITGVRSSKGLL' A
#
# COMPACT_ATOMS: atom_id res chain seq x y z
N MET A 1 1.97 8.80 -6.14
CA MET A 1 1.45 7.77 -5.22
C MET A 1 -0.06 7.72 -5.38
N ASN A 2 -0.63 6.54 -5.61
CA ASN A 2 -2.08 6.33 -5.65
C ASN A 2 -2.45 5.39 -4.49
N LEU A 3 -3.38 5.80 -3.64
CA LEU A 3 -3.75 5.08 -2.43
C LEU A 3 -5.26 4.90 -2.39
N HIS A 4 -5.71 3.67 -2.21
CA HIS A 4 -7.10 3.32 -2.00
C HIS A 4 -7.22 2.57 -0.68
N ILE A 5 -8.21 2.95 0.12
CA ILE A 5 -8.52 2.32 1.39
C ILE A 5 -9.98 1.93 1.34
N ASN A 6 -10.27 0.66 1.62
CA ASN A 6 -11.62 0.16 1.78
C ASN A 6 -11.69 -0.62 3.10
N VAL A 7 -12.56 -0.19 4.00
CA VAL A 7 -12.85 -0.89 5.24
C VAL A 7 -14.18 -1.62 5.03
N ALA A 8 -14.11 -2.93 4.86
CA ALA A 8 -15.29 -3.74 4.50
C ALA A 8 -16.41 -3.68 5.56
N TYR A 9 -16.04 -3.54 6.83
CA TYR A 9 -16.98 -3.44 7.97
C TYR A 9 -16.27 -2.85 9.21
N GLY A 10 -17.06 -2.32 10.14
CA GLY A 10 -16.58 -1.91 11.46
C GLY A 10 -17.59 -1.02 12.18
N GLU A 11 -17.63 -1.11 13.51
CA GLU A 11 -18.51 -0.29 14.36
C GLU A 11 -17.71 0.66 15.26
N ASN A 12 -16.57 0.19 15.77
CA ASN A 12 -15.69 0.98 16.63
C ASN A 12 -14.71 1.82 15.80
N GLN A 13 -14.78 3.15 15.94
CA GLN A 13 -13.95 4.09 15.19
C GLN A 13 -12.46 3.91 15.43
N HIS A 14 -12.04 3.62 16.67
CA HIS A 14 -10.64 3.40 17.00
C HIS A 14 -10.10 2.18 16.25
N HIS A 15 -10.82 1.05 16.26
CA HIS A 15 -10.41 -0.15 15.53
C HIS A 15 -10.43 0.03 14.02
N ILE A 16 -11.41 0.74 13.48
CA ILE A 16 -11.47 1.05 12.03
C ILE A 16 -10.19 1.81 11.63
N ILE A 17 -9.88 2.90 12.32
CA ILE A 17 -8.70 3.73 11.98
C ILE A 17 -7.42 2.92 12.17
N GLU A 18 -7.29 2.18 13.26
CA GLU A 18 -6.11 1.35 13.50
C GLU A 18 -5.93 0.28 12.40
N SER A 19 -7.02 -0.33 11.93
CA SER A 19 -6.97 -1.30 10.83
C SER A 19 -6.50 -0.67 9.52
N VAL A 20 -6.94 0.56 9.23
CA VAL A 20 -6.51 1.32 8.05
C VAL A 20 -4.99 1.56 8.09
N PHE A 21 -4.46 2.04 9.22
CA PHE A 21 -3.03 2.30 9.35
C PHE A 21 -2.19 1.02 9.30
N LYS A 22 -2.63 -0.06 9.97
CA LYS A 22 -1.94 -1.36 9.92
C LYS A 22 -1.92 -1.94 8.51
N ALA A 23 -3.05 -1.91 7.79
CA ALA A 23 -3.13 -2.41 6.43
C ALA A 23 -2.28 -1.56 5.47
N THR A 24 -2.35 -0.23 5.61
CA THR A 24 -1.55 0.71 4.79
C THR A 24 -0.06 0.49 5.01
N GLY A 25 0.40 0.34 6.26
CA GLY A 25 1.80 0.07 6.56
C GLY A 25 2.31 -1.20 5.87
N ARG A 26 1.53 -2.29 5.91
CA ARG A 26 1.88 -3.54 5.21
C ARG A 26 1.89 -3.39 3.69
N ALA A 27 0.92 -2.67 3.13
CA ALA A 27 0.85 -2.44 1.69
C ALA A 27 2.04 -1.60 1.20
N LEU A 28 2.42 -0.57 1.96
CA LEU A 28 3.59 0.27 1.66
C LEU A 28 4.90 -0.51 1.76
N ASP A 29 5.07 -1.33 2.79
CA ASP A 29 6.24 -2.21 2.94
C ASP A 29 6.40 -3.11 1.70
N GLN A 30 5.32 -3.76 1.27
CA GLN A 30 5.32 -4.57 0.05
C GLN A 30 5.62 -3.76 -1.21
N ALA A 31 5.03 -2.57 -1.35
CA ALA A 31 5.20 -1.74 -2.55
C ALA A 31 6.60 -1.11 -2.66
N ALA A 32 7.23 -0.82 -1.51
CA ALA A 32 8.55 -0.21 -1.44
C ALA A 32 9.70 -1.23 -1.39
N THR A 33 9.40 -2.51 -1.12
CA THR A 33 10.42 -3.57 -1.10
C THR A 33 11.08 -3.72 -2.48
N PRO A 34 12.42 -3.67 -2.56
CA PRO A 34 13.15 -3.91 -3.81
C PRO A 34 12.87 -5.30 -4.37
N ASP A 35 12.46 -5.38 -5.65
CA ASP A 35 12.27 -6.64 -6.36
C ASP A 35 13.53 -6.94 -7.19
N VAL A 36 14.29 -7.96 -6.78
CA VAL A 36 15.55 -8.36 -7.43
C VAL A 36 15.40 -8.78 -8.90
N ARG A 37 14.17 -9.07 -9.35
CA ARG A 37 13.87 -9.43 -10.75
C ARG A 37 13.73 -8.21 -11.65
N ILE A 38 13.65 -7.02 -11.09
CA ILE A 38 13.39 -5.78 -11.82
C ILE A 38 14.67 -4.95 -11.89
N THR A 39 15.10 -4.68 -13.11
CA THR A 39 16.18 -3.74 -13.40
C THR A 39 15.60 -2.44 -13.92
N GLY A 40 15.90 -1.31 -13.28
CA GLY A 40 15.41 0.01 -13.69
C GLY A 40 14.00 0.35 -13.17
N VAL A 41 13.32 1.27 -13.85
CA VAL A 41 12.01 1.81 -13.42
C VAL A 41 10.89 0.83 -13.76
N ARG A 42 10.02 0.51 -12.79
CA ARG A 42 8.84 -0.36 -12.96
C ARG A 42 7.68 0.35 -13.70
N SER A 43 7.95 0.83 -14.91
CA SER A 43 7.01 1.55 -15.78
C SER A 43 7.34 1.31 -17.24
N SER A 44 6.33 1.01 -18.07
CA SER A 44 6.50 0.84 -19.52
C SER A 44 6.92 2.11 -20.23
N LYS A 45 6.70 3.27 -19.61
CA LYS A 45 7.13 4.58 -20.14
C LYS A 45 8.54 4.96 -19.68
N GLY A 46 9.16 4.18 -18.79
CA GLY A 46 10.50 4.47 -18.25
C GLY A 46 10.57 5.57 -17.18
N LEU A 47 9.43 6.15 -16.79
CA LEU A 47 9.29 7.16 -15.74
C LEU A 47 8.06 6.88 -14.85
N LEU A 48 8.04 7.45 -13.63
CA LEU A 48 6.96 7.34 -12.63
C LEU A 48 6.25 8.68 -12.40
#